data_AF-A0A6J1L378-F1
#
_entry.id   AF-A0A6J1L378-F1
#
_cell.length_a   1.000
_cell.length_b   1.000
_cell.length_c   1.000
_cell.angle_alpha   90.00
_cell.angle_beta   90.00
_cell.angle_gamma   90.00
#
_symmetry.space_group_name_H-M   'P 1'
#
loop_
_entity.id
_entity.type
_entity.pdbx_description
1 polymer ?
#
loop_
_entity_poly.entity_id
_entity_poly.type
_entity_poly.pdbx_seq_one_letter_code
_entity_poly.pdbx_strand_id
1 'polypeptide(L)'
;MTEPRRNDNLSPFQAWRSAVECMFNKSIACTEQQQIWLNLTIEVAKEDMRGYCGGGCLEHTMDVLDCIDDVKRDFWFANNFDTPTLRSFLNERCSNSTAFSYKDVPTTTTSGGGRGAFQVLNNMVLSVIIPVLASILSYNYYY
;
A
#
# COMPACT_ATOMS: atom_id res chain seq x y z
N MET A 1 14.05 14.78 14.50
CA MET A 1 12.74 14.81 13.83
C MET A 1 11.71 15.20 14.86
N THR A 2 10.84 16.15 14.56
CA THR A 2 9.73 16.54 15.44
C THR A 2 8.68 15.43 15.39
N GLU A 3 8.11 15.04 16.53
CA GLU A 3 7.00 14.09 16.62
C GLU A 3 5.85 14.52 15.68
N PRO A 4 5.53 13.76 14.61
CA PRO A 4 4.55 14.17 13.60
C PRO A 4 3.15 14.42 14.18
N ARG A 5 2.82 13.73 15.28
CA ARG A 5 1.55 13.83 16.01
C ARG A 5 1.35 15.15 16.76
N ARG A 6 2.37 16.01 16.86
CA ARG A 6 2.33 17.22 17.71
C ARG A 6 1.69 18.45 17.04
N ASN A 7 0.98 18.29 15.92
CA ASN A 7 0.40 19.40 15.19
C ASN A 7 -1.11 19.22 14.98
N ASP A 8 -1.90 19.82 15.86
CA ASP A 8 -3.34 19.56 15.97
C ASP A 8 -4.22 20.28 14.93
N ASN A 9 -3.65 21.09 14.03
CA ASN A 9 -4.40 21.82 13.00
C ASN A 9 -3.62 21.92 11.69
N LEU A 10 -3.32 20.76 11.11
CA LEU A 10 -2.64 20.69 9.82
C LEU A 10 -3.61 20.99 8.67
N SER A 11 -3.23 21.92 7.80
CA SER A 11 -3.84 21.99 6.46
C SER A 11 -3.68 20.64 5.75
N PRO A 12 -4.54 20.29 4.77
CA PRO A 12 -4.49 18.98 4.10
C PRO A 12 -3.10 18.60 3.57
N PHE A 13 -2.35 19.58 3.04
CA PHE A 13 -0.99 19.36 2.55
C PHE A 13 0.03 19.10 3.68
N GLN A 14 -0.10 19.79 4.80
CA GLN A 14 0.79 19.55 5.94
C GLN A 14 0.46 18.22 6.62
N ALA A 15 -0.82 17.84 6.70
CA ALA A 15 -1.26 16.54 7.22
C ALA A 15 -0.67 15.40 6.39
N TRP A 16 -0.72 15.53 5.07
CA TRP A 16 -0.08 14.57 4.16
C TRP A 16 1.43 14.50 4.38
N ARG A 17 2.12 15.63 4.50
CA ARG A 17 3.56 15.66 4.79
C ARG A 17 3.90 14.98 6.12
N SER A 18 3.15 15.27 7.18
CA SER A 18 3.36 14.63 8.49
C SER A 18 3.13 13.12 8.45
N ALA A 19 2.17 12.64 7.65
CA ALA A 19 2.00 11.21 7.42
C ALA A 19 3.22 10.57 6.74
N VAL A 20 3.85 11.26 5.78
CA VAL A 20 5.11 10.80 5.18
C VAL A 20 6.24 10.81 6.21
N GLU A 21 6.28 11.79 7.10
CA GLU A 21 7.29 11.87 8.16
C GLU A 21 7.21 10.69 9.15
N CYS A 22 6.01 10.17 9.42
CA CYS A 22 5.84 8.93 10.20
C CYS A 22 6.61 7.75 9.61
N MET A 23 6.68 7.63 8.28
CA MET A 23 7.36 6.53 7.59
C MET A 23 8.90 6.61 7.71
N PHE A 24 9.46 7.78 8.05
CA PHE A 24 10.90 7.92 8.27
C PHE A 24 11.35 7.38 9.63
N ASN A 25 10.42 7.00 10.51
CA ASN A 25 10.77 6.32 11.74
C ASN A 25 11.27 4.90 11.41
N LYS A 26 12.58 4.68 11.50
CA LYS A 26 13.21 3.38 11.23
C LYS A 26 13.34 2.57 12.50
N SER A 27 13.13 1.25 12.39
CA SER A 27 13.42 0.29 13.45
C SER A 27 14.53 -0.65 13.03
N ILE A 28 15.41 -0.99 13.98
CA ILE A 28 16.44 -2.03 13.83
C ILE A 28 15.84 -3.43 13.73
N ALA A 29 14.57 -3.60 14.09
CA ALA A 29 13.84 -4.86 13.96
C ALA A 29 13.45 -5.17 12.51
N CYS A 30 13.41 -4.16 11.64
CA CYS A 30 13.05 -4.29 10.23
C CYS A 30 14.27 -4.14 9.32
N THR A 31 14.42 -5.01 8.32
CA THR A 31 15.30 -4.70 7.19
C THR A 31 14.72 -3.56 6.35
N GLU A 32 15.53 -2.92 5.50
CA GLU A 32 15.05 -1.79 4.69
C GLU A 32 13.89 -2.17 3.75
N GLN A 33 13.87 -3.42 3.27
CA GLN A 33 12.82 -3.97 2.41
C GLN A 33 11.53 -4.30 3.18
N GLN A 34 11.59 -4.38 4.50
CA GLN A 34 10.46 -4.68 5.37
C GLN A 34 9.75 -3.41 5.89
N GLN A 35 10.32 -2.23 5.62
CA GLN A 35 9.80 -0.94 6.06
C GLN A 35 8.74 -0.40 5.08
N ILE A 36 7.72 0.26 5.62
CA ILE A 36 6.70 0.96 4.82
C ILE A 36 7.31 2.22 4.22
N TRP A 37 7.13 2.40 2.90
CA TRP A 37 7.48 3.63 2.18
C TRP A 37 6.30 4.12 1.34
N LEU A 38 6.32 5.39 0.93
CA LEU A 38 5.24 5.99 0.14
C LEU A 38 4.97 5.24 -1.18
N ASN A 39 6.05 4.78 -1.83
CA ASN A 39 6.03 3.98 -3.06
C ASN A 39 5.91 2.47 -2.80
N LEU A 40 5.80 2.05 -1.54
CA LEU A 40 5.56 0.70 -1.03
C LEU A 40 6.35 -0.40 -1.71
N THR A 41 7.42 -0.79 -1.03
CA THR A 41 8.28 -1.92 -1.41
C THR A 41 8.38 -2.92 -0.27
N ILE A 42 7.31 -3.10 0.52
CA ILE A 42 7.34 -4.09 1.61
C ILE A 42 7.30 -5.48 0.98
N GLU A 43 8.37 -6.23 1.18
CA GLU A 43 8.48 -7.61 0.76
C GLU A 43 9.03 -8.43 1.91
N VAL A 44 8.34 -9.52 2.24
CA VAL A 44 8.77 -10.44 3.30
C VAL A 44 8.82 -11.84 2.72
N ALA A 45 10.04 -12.38 2.64
CA ALA A 45 10.29 -13.74 2.22
C ALA A 45 9.81 -14.73 3.29
N LYS A 46 9.57 -15.99 2.89
CA LYS A 46 8.96 -17.00 3.77
C LYS A 46 9.85 -17.28 4.99
N GLU A 47 11.15 -17.30 4.78
CA GLU A 47 12.20 -17.47 5.79
C GLU A 47 12.22 -16.35 6.83
N ASP A 48 11.87 -15.12 6.43
CA ASP A 48 11.89 -13.94 7.28
C ASP A 48 10.57 -13.70 8.02
N MET A 49 9.49 -14.39 7.63
CA MET A 49 8.15 -14.21 8.22
C MET A 49 8.15 -14.32 9.75
N ARG A 50 8.92 -15.27 10.31
CA ARG A 50 9.00 -15.43 11.78
C ARG A 50 9.65 -14.21 12.44
N GLY A 51 10.71 -13.67 11.85
CA GLY A 51 11.39 -12.47 12.34
C GLY A 51 10.54 -11.22 12.15
N TYR A 52 9.85 -11.10 11.02
CA TYR A 52 8.96 -9.98 10.74
C TYR A 52 7.78 -9.93 11.72
N CYS A 53 7.05 -11.04 11.86
CA CYS A 53 5.83 -11.11 12.65
C CYS A 53 6.06 -11.19 14.17
N GLY A 54 7.19 -11.75 14.61
CA GLY A 54 7.49 -11.95 16.04
C GLY A 54 8.73 -11.22 16.55
N GLY A 55 9.52 -10.58 15.68
CA GLY A 55 10.78 -9.92 16.03
C GLY A 55 10.67 -8.40 16.20
N GLY A 56 9.46 -7.85 16.30
CA GLY A 56 9.21 -6.42 16.53
C GLY A 56 9.06 -5.57 15.26
N CYS A 57 9.25 -6.14 14.06
CA CYS A 57 9.06 -5.38 12.83
C CYS A 57 7.58 -5.12 12.53
N LEU A 58 6.72 -6.12 12.70
CA LEU A 58 5.27 -5.94 12.57
C LEU A 58 4.75 -4.90 13.56
N GLU A 59 5.18 -4.96 14.82
CA GLU A 59 4.80 -3.99 15.87
C GLU A 59 5.20 -2.56 15.47
N HIS A 60 6.45 -2.36 15.07
CA HIS A 60 6.91 -1.06 14.55
C HIS A 60 6.12 -0.60 13.32
N THR A 61 5.78 -1.53 12.43
CA THR A 61 4.97 -1.26 11.25
C THR A 61 3.56 -0.77 11.64
N MET A 62 2.97 -1.34 12.70
CA MET A 62 1.70 -0.87 13.26
C MET A 62 1.83 0.51 13.89
N ASP A 63 2.91 0.79 14.62
CA ASP A 63 3.16 2.11 15.20
C ASP A 63 3.28 3.20 14.12
N VAL A 64 3.92 2.88 12.99
CA VAL A 64 4.00 3.79 11.84
C VAL A 64 2.61 4.04 11.25
N LEU A 65 1.77 3.00 11.14
CA LEU A 65 0.38 3.14 10.66
C LEU A 65 -0.48 3.96 11.62
N ASP A 66 -0.34 3.75 12.93
CA ASP A 66 -1.03 4.55 13.95
C ASP A 66 -0.61 6.04 13.86
N CYS A 67 0.69 6.31 13.68
CA CYS A 67 1.18 7.67 13.46
C CYS A 67 0.54 8.32 12.21
N ILE A 68 0.40 7.57 11.11
CA ILE A 68 -0.26 8.05 9.89
C ILE A 68 -1.73 8.36 10.16
N ASP A 69 -2.44 7.46 10.83
CA ASP A 69 -3.87 7.61 11.14
C ASP A 69 -4.14 8.81 12.06
N ASP A 70 -3.23 9.07 13.02
CA ASP A 70 -3.30 10.21 13.94
C ASP A 70 -3.21 11.55 13.20
N VAL A 71 -2.32 11.67 12.20
CA VAL A 71 -2.09 12.92 11.46
C VAL A 71 -2.97 13.08 10.22
N LYS A 72 -3.39 11.96 9.61
CA LYS A 72 -4.25 11.92 8.42
C LYS A 72 -5.03 10.60 8.33
N ARG A 73 -6.28 10.61 8.84
CA ARG A 73 -7.19 9.44 8.84
C ARG A 73 -7.58 8.91 7.46
N ASP A 74 -7.59 9.77 6.45
CA ASP A 74 -7.92 9.46 5.06
C ASP A 74 -6.64 9.37 4.21
N PHE A 75 -5.57 8.77 4.75
CA PHE A 75 -4.33 8.58 4.02
C PHE A 75 -4.45 7.46 2.99
N TRP A 76 -3.96 7.74 1.78
CA TRP A 76 -3.89 6.78 0.70
C TRP A 76 -2.45 6.64 0.26
N PHE A 77 -2.00 5.40 0.16
CA PHE A 77 -0.71 5.09 -0.42
C PHE A 77 -0.73 5.27 -1.94
N ALA A 78 0.43 5.44 -2.56
CA ALA A 78 0.55 5.61 -4.02
C ALA A 78 -0.05 4.43 -4.81
N ASN A 79 -0.16 3.26 -4.19
CA ASN A 79 -0.73 2.04 -4.76
C ASN A 79 -2.25 1.87 -4.51
N ASN A 80 -2.97 2.92 -4.07
CA ASN A 80 -4.42 2.93 -3.88
C ASN A 80 -4.94 1.89 -2.87
N PHE A 81 -4.33 1.85 -1.70
CA PHE A 81 -4.93 1.23 -0.51
C PHE A 81 -4.77 2.16 0.69
N ASP A 82 -5.60 1.94 1.69
CA ASP A 82 -5.62 2.71 2.93
C ASP A 82 -4.88 1.97 4.06
N THR A 83 -4.66 2.66 5.18
CA THR A 83 -4.01 2.12 6.37
C THR A 83 -4.77 0.95 7.01
N PRO A 84 -6.13 0.91 7.08
CA PRO A 84 -6.84 -0.28 7.56
C PRO A 84 -6.65 -1.51 6.68
N THR A 85 -6.66 -1.36 5.34
CA THR A 85 -6.46 -2.47 4.42
C THR A 85 -5.07 -3.07 4.58
N LEU A 86 -4.03 -2.23 4.67
CA LEU A 86 -2.67 -2.69 4.92
C LEU A 86 -2.55 -3.41 6.27
N ARG A 87 -3.14 -2.86 7.34
CA ARG A 87 -3.15 -3.46 8.67
C ARG A 87 -3.79 -4.86 8.66
N SER A 88 -4.96 -4.99 8.03
CA SER A 88 -5.65 -6.27 7.90
C SER A 88 -4.80 -7.28 7.14
N PHE A 89 -4.23 -6.86 6.01
CA PHE A 89 -3.38 -7.70 5.18
C PHE A 89 -2.16 -8.23 5.93
N LEU A 90 -1.42 -7.36 6.64
CA LEU A 90 -0.22 -7.76 7.39
C LEU A 90 -0.56 -8.76 8.51
N ASN A 91 -1.65 -8.51 9.26
CA ASN A 91 -2.11 -9.40 10.31
C ASN A 91 -2.52 -10.77 9.77
N GLU A 92 -3.22 -10.82 8.63
CA GLU A 92 -3.57 -12.06 7.96
C GLU A 92 -2.33 -12.85 7.53
N ARG A 93 -1.36 -12.18 6.89
CA ARG A 93 -0.11 -12.81 6.43
C ARG A 93 0.71 -13.36 7.59
N CYS A 94 0.77 -12.64 8.71
CA CYS A 94 1.44 -13.11 9.91
C CYS A 94 0.71 -14.27 10.58
N SER A 95 -0.62 -14.25 10.63
CA SER A 95 -1.43 -15.36 11.16
C SER A 95 -1.24 -16.64 10.34
N ASN A 96 -1.12 -16.51 9.01
CA ASN A 96 -0.94 -17.63 8.10
C ASN A 96 0.53 -17.97 7.80
N SER A 97 1.50 -17.24 8.38
CA SER A 97 2.94 -17.38 8.09
C SER A 97 3.25 -17.44 6.58
N THR A 98 2.56 -16.61 5.80
CA THR A 98 2.63 -16.62 4.33
C THR A 98 3.42 -15.41 3.85
N ALA A 99 4.46 -15.68 3.04
CA ALA A 99 5.26 -14.65 2.38
C ALA A 99 4.38 -13.70 1.56
N PHE A 100 4.84 -12.47 1.37
CA PHE A 100 4.08 -11.46 0.63
C PHE A 100 4.95 -10.38 0.02
N SER A 101 4.39 -9.74 -1.02
CA SER A 101 4.87 -8.46 -1.57
C SER A 101 3.73 -7.44 -1.51
N TYR A 102 4.07 -6.15 -1.54
CA TYR A 102 3.09 -5.06 -1.57
C TYR A 102 2.04 -5.19 -2.69
N LYS A 103 2.37 -5.91 -3.78
CA LYS A 103 1.47 -6.16 -4.92
C LYS A 103 0.29 -7.06 -4.55
N ASP A 104 0.42 -7.81 -3.47
CA ASP A 104 -0.63 -8.72 -2.99
C ASP A 104 -1.67 -7.99 -2.11
N VAL A 105 -1.43 -6.72 -1.76
CA VAL A 105 -2.36 -5.92 -0.95
C VAL A 105 -3.60 -5.60 -1.78
N PRO A 106 -4.81 -5.90 -1.30
CA PRO A 106 -6.04 -5.51 -1.99
C PRO A 106 -6.09 -3.99 -2.19
N THR A 107 -6.45 -3.53 -3.39
CA THR A 107 -6.69 -2.10 -3.62
C THR A 107 -8.14 -1.76 -3.28
N THR A 108 -8.36 -0.54 -2.79
CA THR A 108 -9.66 -0.06 -2.32
C THR A 108 -10.59 0.40 -3.46
N THR A 109 -10.39 -0.11 -4.68
CA THR A 109 -11.34 0.10 -5.78
C THR A 109 -12.63 -0.69 -5.49
N THR A 110 -13.63 0.02 -4.99
CA THR A 110 -14.97 -0.43 -4.59
C THR A 110 -15.62 -1.44 -5.54
N SER A 111 -15.89 -2.67 -5.08
CA SER A 111 -17.26 -3.25 -4.99
C SER A 111 -17.29 -4.73 -4.56
N GLY A 112 -18.15 -5.02 -3.58
CA GLY A 112 -18.82 -6.33 -3.44
C GLY A 112 -18.27 -7.26 -2.37
N GLY A 113 -18.97 -7.37 -1.25
CA GLY A 113 -18.61 -8.25 -0.14
C GLY A 113 -18.55 -9.74 -0.49
N GLY A 114 -17.70 -10.46 0.24
CA GLY A 114 -17.61 -11.90 0.16
C GLY A 114 -16.27 -12.41 0.68
N ARG A 115 -16.32 -13.23 1.72
CA ARG A 115 -15.19 -14.02 2.23
C ARG A 115 -14.75 -14.98 1.11
N GLY A 116 -13.46 -15.02 0.79
CA GLY A 116 -12.86 -16.05 -0.07
C GLY A 116 -12.06 -15.49 -1.25
N ALA A 117 -10.93 -16.13 -1.51
CA ALA A 117 -9.95 -15.82 -2.55
C ALA A 117 -10.56 -15.33 -3.86
N PHE A 118 -10.10 -14.17 -4.37
CA PHE A 118 -10.47 -13.69 -5.69
C PHE A 118 -9.20 -13.38 -6.51
N GLN A 119 -8.88 -14.28 -7.44
CA GLN A 119 -7.96 -14.02 -8.55
C GLN A 119 -8.58 -12.95 -9.45
N VAL A 120 -7.96 -11.78 -9.55
CA VAL A 120 -8.35 -10.79 -10.55
C VAL A 120 -7.82 -11.25 -11.91
N LEU A 121 -8.70 -11.83 -12.72
CA LEU A 121 -8.49 -11.96 -14.16
C LEU A 121 -8.39 -10.56 -14.76
N ASN A 122 -7.16 -10.20 -15.15
CA ASN A 122 -6.81 -8.91 -15.71
C ASN A 122 -7.35 -8.80 -17.15
N ASN A 123 -8.56 -8.26 -17.31
CA ASN A 123 -9.20 -8.07 -18.63
C ASN A 123 -9.56 -6.61 -18.95
N MET A 124 -8.93 -5.62 -18.30
CA MET A 124 -9.20 -4.19 -18.52
C MET A 124 -8.03 -3.41 -19.16
N VAL A 125 -7.29 -4.02 -20.10
CA VAL A 125 -6.31 -3.27 -20.92
C VAL A 125 -6.72 -3.17 -22.40
N LEU A 126 -7.77 -3.89 -22.82
CA LEU A 126 -8.17 -3.95 -24.24
C LEU A 126 -9.14 -2.85 -24.70
N SER A 127 -9.78 -2.09 -23.81
CA SER A 127 -10.80 -1.10 -24.23
C SER A 127 -10.25 0.24 -24.72
N VAL A 128 -8.98 0.56 -24.44
CA VAL A 128 -8.38 1.86 -24.82
C VAL A 128 -7.49 1.75 -26.07
N ILE A 129 -6.98 0.55 -26.40
CA ILE A 129 -6.08 0.36 -27.57
C ILE A 129 -6.86 0.27 -28.88
N ILE A 130 -8.06 -0.31 -28.87
CA ILE A 130 -8.88 -0.54 -30.07
C ILE A 130 -9.28 0.77 -30.79
N PRO A 131 -9.75 1.85 -30.12
CA PRO A 131 -10.10 3.08 -30.84
C PRO A 131 -8.89 3.80 -31.43
N VAL A 132 -7.70 3.71 -30.81
CA VAL A 132 -6.48 4.37 -31.34
C VAL A 132 -6.02 3.71 -32.64
N LEU A 133 -6.07 2.37 -32.74
CA LEU A 133 -5.71 1.67 -33.98
C LEU A 133 -6.73 1.91 -35.10
N ALA A 134 -8.02 2.04 -34.78
CA ALA A 134 -9.05 2.37 -35.77
C ALA A 134 -8.83 3.76 -36.39
N SER A 135 -8.35 4.73 -35.61
CA SER A 135 -8.00 6.07 -36.11
C SER A 135 -6.75 6.06 -37.02
N ILE A 136 -5.77 5.18 -36.76
CA ILE A 136 -4.56 5.07 -37.59
C ILE A 136 -4.84 4.40 -38.94
N LEU A 137 -5.72 3.39 -38.97
CA LEU A 137 -6.10 2.70 -40.21
C LEU A 137 -7.01 3.55 -41.11
N SER A 138 -7.87 4.40 -40.53
CA SER A 138 -8.69 5.33 -41.32
C SER A 138 -7.87 6.49 -41.90
N TYR A 139 -6.77 6.90 -41.25
CA TYR A 139 -5.88 7.93 -41.78
C TYR A 139 -5.06 7.46 -43.00
N ASN A 140 -4.68 6.18 -43.05
CA ASN A 140 -3.90 5.60 -44.17
C ASN A 140 -4.75 5.15 -45.38
N TYR A 141 -6.09 5.23 -45.31
CA TYR A 141 -6.96 4.85 -46.44
C TYR A 141 -7.49 6.06 -47.22
N TYR A 142 -7.23 7.28 -46.74
CA TYR A 142 -7.67 8.54 -47.38
C TYR A 142 -6.51 9.38 -47.96
N TYR A 143 -5.31 8.80 -48.08
CA TYR A 143 -4.18 9.34 -48.85
C TYR A 143 -3.50 8.25 -49.68
#